data_AF-A0A2E2N2M2-F1
#
_entry.id   AF-A0A2E2N2M2-F1
#
_cell.length_a   1.000
_cell.length_b   1.000
_cell.length_c   1.000
_cell.angle_alpha   90.00
_cell.angle_beta   90.00
_cell.angle_gamma   90.00
#
_symmetry.space_group_name_H-M   'P 1'
#
loop_
_entity.id
_entity.type
_entity.pdbx_description
1 polymer ?
#
loop_
_entity_poly.entity_id
_entity_poly.type
_entity_poly.pdbx_seq_one_letter_code
_entity_poly.pdbx_strand_id
1 'polypeptide(L)'
;MSRSSSLQALGRLLRYARGYRRRIAAATLCSMINKLFDIAPEILIGVAIDVVVNQEQSFVAGLGFVSASSQIIVLGVLTFFIWAGESLFEYLYQILWRNLAQRLQADLRQDAYEHVQRLDMGFFESRSSGELVATMNDDVNQLERFLDGGANSLIQVAVTVVAVGAV
;
A
#
# COMPACT_ATOMS: atom_id res chain seq x y z
N MET A 1 -5.73 32.37 -3.24
CA MET A 1 -5.55 30.90 -3.15
C MET A 1 -5.43 30.53 -1.68
N SER A 2 -6.50 30.02 -1.05
CA SER A 2 -6.45 29.59 0.35
C SER A 2 -5.48 28.40 0.46
N ARG A 3 -4.46 28.50 1.33
CA ARG A 3 -3.61 27.36 1.69
C ARG A 3 -4.47 26.31 2.43
N SER A 4 -5.22 25.50 1.68
CA SER A 4 -5.77 24.27 2.24
C SER A 4 -4.58 23.39 2.63
N SER A 5 -4.48 23.04 3.90
CA SER A 5 -3.46 22.09 4.33
C SER A 5 -3.63 20.78 3.54
N SER A 6 -2.53 20.12 3.18
CA SER A 6 -2.56 18.84 2.45
C SER A 6 -3.44 17.80 3.14
N LEU A 7 -3.50 17.86 4.48
CA LEU A 7 -4.36 17.03 5.33
C LEU A 7 -5.87 17.26 5.06
N GLN A 8 -6.30 18.51 4.83
CA GLN A 8 -7.68 18.80 4.48
C GLN A 8 -8.04 18.29 3.09
N ALA A 9 -7.12 18.38 2.12
CA ALA A 9 -7.32 17.81 0.79
C ALA A 9 -7.47 16.28 0.86
N LEU A 10 -6.63 15.62 1.65
CA LEU A 10 -6.68 14.18 1.89
C LEU A 10 -7.99 13.77 2.59
N GLY A 11 -8.44 14.56 3.57
CA GLY A 11 -9.75 14.35 4.21
C GLY A 11 -10.94 14.50 3.25
N ARG A 12 -10.86 15.41 2.27
CA ARG A 12 -11.88 15.53 1.21
C ARG A 12 -11.86 14.31 0.29
N LEU A 13 -10.68 13.84 -0.11
CA LEU A 13 -10.52 12.63 -0.93
C LEU A 13 -11.10 11.41 -0.22
N LEU A 14 -10.78 11.20 1.06
CA LEU A 14 -11.30 10.09 1.85
C LEU A 14 -12.82 10.13 1.99
N ARG A 15 -13.40 11.33 2.12
CA ARG A 15 -14.86 11.50 2.16
C ARG A 15 -15.50 11.20 0.81
N TYR A 16 -14.87 11.57 -0.30
CA TYR A 16 -15.34 11.22 -1.65
C TYR A 16 -15.26 9.69 -1.87
N ALA A 17 -14.16 9.07 -1.45
CA ALA A 17 -13.93 7.63 -1.55
C ALA A 17 -14.72 6.79 -0.52
N ARG A 18 -15.66 7.38 0.25
CA ARG A 18 -16.41 6.68 1.31
C ARG A 18 -17.22 5.48 0.79
N GLY A 19 -17.68 5.52 -0.46
CA GLY A 19 -18.31 4.39 -1.14
C GLY A 19 -17.38 3.17 -1.30
N TYR A 20 -16.07 3.41 -1.33
CA TYR A 20 -15.03 2.41 -1.54
C TYR A 20 -14.32 1.96 -0.25
N ARG A 21 -14.83 2.35 0.93
CA ARG A 21 -14.21 2.06 2.24
C ARG A 21 -13.83 0.59 2.47
N ARG A 22 -14.63 -0.36 1.98
CA ARG A 22 -14.36 -1.79 2.11
C ARG A 22 -13.14 -2.22 1.29
N ARG A 23 -12.98 -1.64 0.09
CA ARG A 23 -11.83 -1.91 -0.78
C ARG A 23 -10.57 -1.27 -0.24
N ILE A 24 -10.68 -0.04 0.27
CA ILE A 24 -9.57 0.65 0.97
C ILE A 24 -9.12 -0.19 2.17
N ALA A 25 -10.06 -0.65 3.02
CA ALA A 25 -9.72 -1.46 4.18
C ALA A 25 -9.07 -2.80 3.78
N ALA A 26 -9.60 -3.48 2.77
CA ALA A 26 -9.01 -4.71 2.25
C ALA A 26 -7.59 -4.48 1.69
N ALA A 27 -7.41 -3.44 0.87
CA ALA A 27 -6.11 -3.08 0.30
C ALA A 27 -5.09 -2.75 1.39
N THR A 28 -5.50 -1.94 2.37
CA THR A 28 -4.67 -1.57 3.52
C THR A 28 -4.27 -2.79 4.34
N LEU A 29 -5.21 -3.70 4.62
CA LEU A 29 -4.92 -4.93 5.36
C LEU A 29 -3.94 -5.82 4.60
N CYS A 30 -4.13 -6.01 3.29
CA CYS A 30 -3.19 -6.75 2.45
C CYS A 30 -1.80 -6.10 2.42
N SER A 31 -1.72 -4.76 2.31
CA SER A 31 -0.46 -4.01 2.39
C SER A 31 0.25 -4.21 3.73
N MET A 32 -0.48 -4.17 4.85
CA MET A 32 0.08 -4.40 6.18
C MET A 32 0.61 -5.82 6.32
N ILE A 33 -0.16 -6.83 5.91
CA ILE A 33 0.25 -8.24 5.99
C ILE A 33 1.45 -8.50 5.08
N ASN A 34 1.44 -8.01 3.84
CA ASN A 34 2.59 -8.09 2.95
C ASN A 34 3.84 -7.49 3.63
N LYS A 35 3.72 -6.32 4.27
CA LYS A 35 4.88 -5.71 4.93
C LYS A 35 5.42 -6.54 6.10
N LEU A 36 4.58 -7.29 6.80
CA LEU A 36 5.06 -8.24 7.81
C LEU A 36 5.85 -9.39 7.19
N PHE A 37 5.43 -9.90 6.03
CA PHE A 37 6.18 -10.92 5.29
C PHE A 37 7.49 -10.37 4.73
N ASP A 38 7.52 -9.14 4.25
CA ASP A 38 8.72 -8.46 3.73
C ASP A 38 9.78 -8.23 4.83
N ILE A 39 9.36 -8.02 6.09
CA ILE A 39 10.28 -7.87 7.24
C ILE A 39 10.71 -9.25 7.81
N ALA A 40 9.91 -10.30 7.66
CA ALA A 40 10.17 -11.60 8.25
C ALA A 40 11.55 -12.24 7.91
N PRO A 41 12.12 -12.08 6.68
CA PRO A 41 13.46 -12.55 6.35
C PRO A 41 14.56 -12.02 7.28
N GLU A 42 14.44 -10.81 7.82
CA GLU A 42 15.44 -10.23 8.74
C GLU A 42 15.51 -11.04 10.04
N ILE A 43 14.36 -11.43 10.57
CA ILE A 43 14.26 -12.29 11.76
C ILE A 43 14.76 -13.70 11.44
N LEU A 44 14.41 -14.24 10.26
CA LEU A 44 14.90 -15.54 9.80
C LEU A 44 16.42 -15.61 9.74
N ILE A 45 17.10 -14.54 9.31
CA ILE A 45 18.56 -14.51 9.30
C ILE A 45 19.11 -14.66 10.72
N GLY A 46 18.51 -13.99 11.71
CA GLY A 46 18.88 -14.16 13.12
C GLY A 46 18.73 -15.61 13.60
N VAL A 47 17.61 -16.25 13.28
CA VAL A 47 17.37 -17.67 13.62
C VAL A 47 18.32 -18.60 12.88
N ALA A 48 18.65 -18.31 11.62
CA ALA A 48 19.60 -19.10 10.84
C ALA A 48 21.02 -19.01 11.43
N ILE A 49 21.45 -17.84 11.89
CA ILE A 49 22.73 -17.67 12.59
C ILE A 49 22.72 -18.47 13.90
N ASP A 50 21.63 -18.41 14.67
CA ASP A 50 21.49 -19.18 15.92
C ASP A 50 21.60 -20.69 15.69
N VAL A 51 20.97 -21.21 14.64
CA VAL A 51 21.09 -22.62 14.21
C VAL A 51 22.53 -22.99 13.89
N VAL A 52 23.25 -22.14 13.17
CA VAL A 52 24.65 -22.41 12.76
C VAL A 52 25.61 -22.31 13.96
N VAL A 53 25.39 -21.36 14.87
CA VAL A 53 26.29 -21.08 16.00
C VAL A 53 26.03 -22.01 17.18
N ASN A 54 24.76 -22.17 17.59
CA ASN A 54 24.38 -22.87 18.81
C ASN A 54 23.95 -24.33 18.59
N GLN A 55 23.75 -24.77 17.33
CA GLN A 55 23.48 -26.16 16.93
C GLN A 55 22.39 -26.86 17.79
N GLU A 56 22.78 -27.74 18.72
CA GLU A 56 21.87 -28.48 19.61
C GLU A 56 21.22 -27.61 20.72
N GLN A 57 21.74 -26.41 20.96
CA GLN A 57 21.16 -25.42 21.88
C GLN A 57 20.43 -24.29 21.16
N SER A 58 20.24 -24.39 19.84
CA SER A 58 19.50 -23.39 19.08
C SER A 58 18.03 -23.33 19.48
N PHE A 59 17.38 -22.19 19.27
CA PHE A 59 15.95 -22.00 19.49
C PHE A 59 15.11 -23.07 18.75
N VAL A 60 15.55 -23.46 17.55
CA VAL A 60 14.89 -24.48 16.72
C VAL A 60 15.09 -25.89 17.29
N ALA A 61 16.23 -26.17 17.93
CA ALA A 61 16.44 -27.41 18.68
C ALA A 61 15.49 -27.55 19.87
N GLY A 62 15.21 -26.43 20.56
CA GLY A 62 14.22 -26.36 21.66
C GLY A 62 12.78 -26.67 21.22
N LEU A 63 12.46 -26.51 19.94
CA LEU A 63 11.17 -26.90 19.35
C LEU A 63 11.10 -28.39 18.95
N GLY A 64 12.15 -29.18 19.21
CA GLY A 64 12.19 -30.63 18.97
C GLY A 64 12.98 -31.06 17.72
N PHE A 65 13.60 -30.12 17.00
CA PHE A 65 14.42 -30.42 15.82
C PHE A 65 15.91 -30.46 16.17
N VAL A 66 16.38 -31.59 16.71
CA VAL A 66 17.74 -31.72 17.24
C VAL A 66 18.80 -31.82 16.14
N SER A 67 18.45 -32.37 14.97
CA SER A 67 19.40 -32.53 13.86
C SER A 67 19.58 -31.24 13.05
N ALA A 68 20.83 -30.86 12.77
CA ALA A 68 21.16 -29.73 11.91
C ALA A 68 20.48 -29.81 10.52
N SER A 69 20.35 -31.02 9.96
CA SER A 69 19.65 -31.24 8.69
C SER A 69 18.15 -30.91 8.77
N SER A 70 17.48 -31.24 9.87
CA SER A 70 16.07 -30.91 10.05
C SER A 70 15.87 -29.42 10.29
N GLN A 71 16.78 -28.76 11.01
CA GLN A 71 16.74 -27.32 11.24
C GLN A 71 16.85 -26.53 9.91
N ILE A 72 17.78 -26.92 9.03
CA ILE A 72 17.92 -26.30 7.71
C ILE A 72 16.68 -26.52 6.84
N ILE A 73 16.10 -27.72 6.85
CA ILE A 73 14.88 -28.01 6.08
C ILE A 73 13.71 -27.16 6.57
N VAL A 74 13.52 -27.07 7.90
CA VAL A 74 12.45 -26.24 8.48
C VAL A 74 12.63 -24.78 8.12
N LEU A 75 13.87 -24.25 8.20
CA LEU A 75 14.17 -22.89 7.76
C LEU A 75 13.92 -22.67 6.28
N GLY A 76 14.28 -23.63 5.42
CA GLY A 76 14.01 -23.56 3.98
C GLY A 76 12.51 -23.55 3.66
N VAL A 77 11.74 -24.40 4.33
CA VAL A 77 10.27 -24.45 4.19
C VAL A 77 9.63 -23.16 4.69
N LEU A 78 10.06 -22.66 5.85
CA LEU A 78 9.57 -21.41 6.41
C LEU A 78 9.89 -20.22 5.51
N THR A 79 11.09 -20.17 4.95
CA THR A 79 11.51 -19.16 3.97
C THR A 79 10.60 -19.22 2.75
N PHE A 80 10.35 -20.41 2.18
CA PHE A 80 9.45 -20.56 1.04
C PHE A 80 8.05 -20.00 1.33
N PHE A 81 7.48 -20.30 2.50
CA PHE A 81 6.15 -19.78 2.88
C PHE A 81 6.13 -18.27 3.10
N ILE A 82 7.22 -17.71 3.63
CA ILE A 82 7.34 -16.26 3.80
C ILE A 82 7.33 -15.54 2.46
N TRP A 83 8.17 -15.96 1.52
CA TRP A 83 8.24 -15.37 0.17
C TRP A 83 6.96 -15.61 -0.64
N ALA A 84 6.35 -16.80 -0.51
CA ALA A 84 5.07 -17.09 -1.15
C ALA A 84 3.94 -16.21 -0.58
N GLY A 85 3.94 -15.99 0.75
CA GLY A 85 3.01 -15.08 1.41
C GLY A 85 3.23 -13.64 0.98
N GLU A 86 4.47 -13.17 0.99
CA GLU A 86 4.86 -11.85 0.52
C GLU A 86 4.33 -11.59 -0.89
N SER A 87 4.68 -12.46 -1.85
CA SER A 87 4.28 -12.33 -3.25
C SER A 87 2.76 -12.38 -3.45
N LEU A 88 2.06 -13.25 -2.71
CA LEU A 88 0.60 -13.34 -2.76
C LEU A 88 -0.04 -12.04 -2.28
N PHE A 89 0.34 -11.55 -1.10
CA PHE A 89 -0.24 -10.33 -0.56
C PHE A 89 0.18 -9.09 -1.34
N GLU A 90 1.37 -9.11 -1.96
CA GLU A 90 1.81 -8.08 -2.89
C GLU A 90 0.85 -7.97 -4.08
N TYR A 91 0.65 -9.08 -4.78
CA TYR A 91 -0.27 -9.15 -5.90
C TYR A 91 -1.69 -8.69 -5.52
N LEU A 92 -2.18 -9.14 -4.35
CA LEU A 92 -3.52 -8.77 -3.87
C LEU A 92 -3.63 -7.27 -3.59
N TYR A 93 -2.70 -6.66 -2.84
CA TYR A 93 -2.81 -5.22 -2.57
C TYR A 93 -2.65 -4.41 -3.86
N GLN A 94 -1.76 -4.80 -4.78
CA GLN A 94 -1.56 -4.09 -6.05
C GLN A 94 -2.85 -4.07 -6.87
N ILE A 95 -3.54 -5.21 -6.99
CA ILE A 95 -4.83 -5.28 -7.68
C ILE A 95 -5.88 -4.43 -7.00
N LEU A 96 -5.95 -4.44 -5.67
CA LEU A 96 -6.95 -3.69 -4.93
C LEU A 96 -6.74 -2.18 -5.06
N TRP A 97 -5.51 -1.70 -4.90
CA TRP A 97 -5.16 -0.28 -5.05
C TRP A 97 -5.34 0.19 -6.48
N ARG A 98 -4.86 -0.55 -7.48
CA ARG A 98 -5.00 -0.16 -8.90
C ARG A 98 -6.46 -0.10 -9.33
N ASN A 99 -7.26 -1.10 -8.99
CA ASN A 99 -8.70 -1.08 -9.31
C ASN A 99 -9.44 0.05 -8.60
N LEU A 100 -9.04 0.38 -7.37
CA LEU A 100 -9.61 1.50 -6.62
C LEU A 100 -9.25 2.83 -7.30
N ALA A 101 -7.97 3.03 -7.61
CA ALA A 101 -7.45 4.25 -8.20
C ALA A 101 -8.11 4.53 -9.56
N GLN A 102 -8.21 3.53 -10.43
CA GLN A 102 -8.86 3.64 -11.73
C GLN A 102 -10.36 3.97 -11.65
N ARG A 103 -11.08 3.36 -10.71
CA ARG A 103 -12.51 3.66 -10.51
C ARG A 103 -12.73 5.07 -9.96
N LEU A 104 -11.96 5.45 -8.94
CA LEU A 104 -12.01 6.81 -8.41
C LEU A 104 -11.63 7.85 -9.46
N GLN A 105 -10.63 7.55 -10.31
CA GLN A 105 -10.27 8.42 -11.42
C GLN A 105 -11.44 8.60 -12.40
N ALA A 106 -12.11 7.50 -12.76
CA ALA A 106 -13.26 7.55 -13.66
C ALA A 106 -14.41 8.38 -13.08
N ASP A 107 -14.76 8.14 -11.81
CA ASP A 107 -15.83 8.88 -11.11
C ASP A 107 -15.49 10.37 -11.01
N LEU A 108 -14.27 10.71 -10.58
CA LEU A 108 -13.82 12.11 -10.47
C LEU A 108 -13.83 12.83 -11.81
N ARG A 109 -13.39 12.14 -12.87
CA ARG A 109 -13.39 12.69 -14.23
C ARG A 109 -14.81 12.96 -14.70
N GLN A 110 -15.74 12.03 -14.48
CA GLN A 110 -17.14 12.23 -14.84
C GLN A 110 -17.78 13.39 -14.07
N ASP A 111 -17.59 13.45 -12.75
CA ASP A 111 -18.12 14.54 -11.92
C ASP A 111 -17.55 15.90 -12.34
N ALA A 112 -16.26 15.96 -12.70
CA ALA A 112 -15.64 17.18 -13.20
C ALA A 112 -16.23 17.61 -14.55
N TYR A 113 -16.43 16.67 -15.48
CA TYR A 113 -17.09 16.95 -16.77
C TYR A 113 -18.52 17.45 -16.60
N GLU A 114 -19.31 16.82 -15.73
CA GLU A 114 -20.68 17.24 -15.46
C GLU A 114 -20.74 18.62 -14.80
N HIS A 115 -19.80 18.92 -13.91
CA HIS A 115 -19.71 20.22 -13.27
C HIS A 115 -19.37 21.32 -14.28
N VAL A 116 -18.35 21.11 -15.11
CA VAL A 116 -17.91 22.10 -16.11
C VAL A 116 -19.03 22.41 -17.12
N GLN A 117 -19.80 21.41 -17.55
CA GLN A 117 -20.92 21.62 -18.48
C GLN A 117 -22.06 22.49 -17.93
N ARG A 118 -22.14 22.66 -16.61
CA ARG A 118 -23.18 23.47 -15.94
C ARG A 118 -22.73 24.89 -15.61
N LEU A 119 -21.48 25.24 -15.91
CA LEU A 119 -20.94 26.58 -15.66
C LEU A 119 -21.44 27.57 -16.72
N ASP A 120 -21.61 28.82 -16.31
CA ASP A 120 -22.04 29.91 -17.19
C ASP A 120 -20.92 30.43 -18.10
N MET A 121 -21.28 31.15 -19.16
CA MET A 121 -20.30 31.73 -20.10
C MET A 121 -19.33 32.70 -19.43
N GLY A 122 -19.71 33.40 -18.35
CA GLY A 122 -18.82 34.30 -17.63
C GLY A 122 -17.62 33.57 -17.01
N PHE A 123 -17.82 32.33 -16.55
CA PHE A 123 -16.73 31.47 -16.11
C PHE A 123 -15.75 31.16 -17.26
N PHE A 124 -16.26 30.81 -18.45
CA PHE A 124 -15.44 30.48 -19.62
C PHE A 124 -14.74 31.70 -20.25
N GLU A 125 -15.29 32.90 -20.09
CA GLU A 125 -14.62 34.15 -20.49
C GLU A 125 -13.44 34.50 -19.56
N SER A 126 -13.52 34.10 -18.29
CA SER A 126 -12.51 34.40 -17.27
C SER A 126 -11.34 33.39 -17.19
N ARG A 127 -11.45 32.21 -17.84
CA ARG A 127 -10.44 31.15 -17.82
C ARG A 127 -10.17 30.56 -19.19
N SER A 128 -8.91 30.21 -19.45
CA SER A 128 -8.57 29.51 -20.69
C SER A 128 -9.13 28.08 -20.69
N SER A 129 -9.63 27.64 -21.84
CA SER A 129 -10.04 26.24 -22.04
C SER A 129 -8.90 25.25 -21.77
N GLY A 130 -7.64 25.65 -21.99
CA GLY A 130 -6.45 24.85 -21.69
C GLY A 130 -6.27 24.58 -20.19
N GLU A 131 -6.51 25.57 -19.33
CA GLU A 131 -6.42 25.41 -17.87
C GLU A 131 -7.49 24.46 -17.33
N LEU A 132 -8.69 24.49 -17.92
CA LEU A 132 -9.77 23.56 -17.60
C LEU A 132 -9.42 22.13 -17.97
N VAL A 133 -8.92 21.91 -19.20
CA VAL A 133 -8.49 20.58 -19.66
C VAL A 133 -7.34 20.05 -18.82
N ALA A 134 -6.36 20.90 -18.47
CA ALA A 134 -5.25 20.53 -17.61
C ALA A 134 -5.74 20.10 -16.22
N THR A 135 -6.62 20.87 -15.58
CA THR A 135 -7.19 20.51 -14.26
C THR A 135 -7.94 19.17 -14.32
N MET A 136 -8.70 18.92 -15.38
CA MET A 136 -9.49 17.69 -15.52
C MET A 136 -8.65 16.44 -15.85
N ASN A 137 -7.47 16.63 -16.42
CA ASN A 137 -6.59 15.54 -16.82
C ASN A 137 -5.46 15.36 -15.81
N ASP A 138 -4.64 16.37 -15.61
CA ASP A 138 -3.40 16.27 -14.84
C ASP A 138 -3.64 16.12 -13.34
N ASP A 139 -4.56 16.90 -12.76
CA ASP A 139 -4.84 16.80 -11.32
C ASP A 139 -5.57 15.49 -10.99
N VAL A 140 -6.47 15.05 -11.86
CA VAL A 140 -7.17 13.76 -11.72
C VAL A 140 -6.19 12.59 -11.84
N ASN A 141 -5.24 12.66 -12.78
CA ASN A 141 -4.19 11.65 -12.91
C ASN A 141 -3.21 11.67 -11.72
N GLN A 142 -2.94 12.85 -11.14
CA GLN A 142 -2.13 12.94 -9.91
C GLN A 142 -2.80 12.24 -8.73
N LEU A 143 -4.12 12.42 -8.57
CA LEU A 143 -4.89 11.72 -7.54
C LEU A 143 -4.89 10.20 -7.76
N GLU A 144 -4.98 9.75 -9.01
CA GLU A 144 -4.86 8.33 -9.36
C GLU A 144 -3.51 7.76 -8.97
N ARG A 145 -2.40 8.40 -9.35
CA ARG A 145 -1.05 7.95 -8.97
C ARG A 145 -0.84 7.91 -7.46
N PHE A 146 -1.40 8.89 -6.75
CA PHE A 146 -1.37 8.88 -5.29
C PHE A 146 -2.12 7.68 -4.71
N LEU A 147 -3.29 7.32 -5.26
CA LEU A 147 -4.06 6.16 -4.81
C LEU A 147 -3.43 4.83 -5.24
N ASP A 148 -2.83 4.74 -6.43
CA ASP A 148 -2.21 3.52 -6.97
C ASP A 148 -0.94 3.14 -6.20
N GLY A 149 -0.07 4.11 -5.94
CA GLY A 149 1.23 3.87 -5.27
C GLY A 149 1.38 4.60 -3.95
N GLY A 150 1.13 5.92 -3.94
CA GLY A 150 1.45 6.78 -2.80
C GLY A 150 0.80 6.35 -1.48
N ALA A 151 -0.48 5.96 -1.53
CA ALA A 151 -1.23 5.49 -0.37
C ALA A 151 -0.62 4.22 0.22
N ASN A 152 -0.29 3.24 -0.64
CA ASN A 152 0.38 2.01 -0.23
C ASN A 152 1.76 2.29 0.38
N SER A 153 2.56 3.16 -0.25
CA SER A 153 3.89 3.53 0.28
C SER A 153 3.80 4.17 1.67
N LEU A 154 2.83 5.04 1.93
CA LEU A 154 2.62 5.63 3.26
C LEU A 154 2.28 4.55 4.30
N ILE A 155 1.43 3.59 3.95
CA ILE A 155 1.09 2.47 4.82
C ILE A 155 2.32 1.62 5.10
N GLN A 156 3.07 1.24 4.07
CA GLN A 156 4.28 0.44 4.21
C GLN A 156 5.31 1.14 5.11
N VAL A 157 5.59 2.42 4.90
CA VAL A 157 6.51 3.19 5.76
C VAL A 157 6.03 3.23 7.20
N ALA A 158 4.75 3.51 7.44
CA ALA A 158 4.19 3.53 8.79
C ALA A 158 4.33 2.18 9.49
N VAL A 159 4.03 1.09 8.79
CA VAL A 159 4.19 -0.28 9.32
C VAL A 159 5.65 -0.59 9.58
N THR A 160 6.58 -0.23 8.69
CA THR A 160 8.03 -0.41 8.92
C THR A 160 8.46 0.30 10.19
N VAL A 161 8.12 1.58 10.34
CA VAL A 161 8.54 2.38 11.49
C VAL A 161 8.01 1.80 12.79
N VAL A 162 6.77 1.33 12.81
CA VAL A 162 6.17 0.70 13.99
C VAL A 162 6.76 -0.68 14.27
N ALA A 163 6.92 -1.52 13.25
CA ALA A 163 7.40 -2.89 13.42
C ALA A 163 8.88 -2.95 13.78
N VAL A 164 9.73 -2.24 13.05
CA VAL A 164 11.18 -2.19 13.30
C VAL A 164 11.49 -1.34 14.53
N GLY A 165 10.81 -0.21 14.72
CA GLY A 165 11.03 0.65 15.89
C GLY A 165 10.55 0.05 17.22
N ALA A 166 9.78 -1.03 17.20
CA ALA A 166 9.35 -1.75 18.39
C ALA A 166 10.32 -2.84 18.85
N VAL A 167 11.30 -3.22 18.01
CA VAL A 167 12.33 -4.23 18.29
C VAL A 167 13.62 -3.54 18.71
#